data_AF-A0A932ZK36-F1
#
_entry.id   AF-A0A932ZK36-F1
#
_cell.length_a   1.000
_cell.length_b   1.000
_cell.length_c   1.000
_cell.angle_alpha   90.00
_cell.angle_beta   90.00
_cell.angle_gamma   90.00
#
_symmetry.space_group_name_H-M   'P 1'
#
loop_
_entity.id
_entity.type
_entity.pdbx_description
1 polymer ?
#
loop_
_entity_poly.entity_id
_entity_poly.type
_entity_poly.pdbx_seq_one_letter_code
_entity_poly.pdbx_strand_id
1 'polypeptide(L)'
;MPNFPVSPAKTAALQREMEAYHIQEADIEEKFIRGSGAGGQKINKTASCVWLKHVPTGLEVKCQQERSQALNRFLARRLLVQKIVNQIEGKKSAEEQERQKIRRRKRRRSKRAREKMLANKRHRSEIKQSRQKVFHDE
;
A
#
# COMPACT_ATOMS: atom_id res chain seq x y z
N MET A 1 -7.05 -22.81 13.09
CA MET A 1 -6.50 -21.44 13.15
C MET A 1 -5.10 -21.45 13.76
N PRO A 2 -4.12 -20.71 13.21
CA PRO A 2 -2.81 -20.56 13.83
C PRO A 2 -2.91 -19.79 15.17
N ASN A 3 -2.03 -20.10 16.12
CA ASN A 3 -1.90 -19.30 17.34
C ASN A 3 -1.20 -17.97 17.02
N PHE A 4 -1.88 -16.85 17.32
CA PHE A 4 -1.36 -15.51 17.07
C PHE A 4 -1.03 -14.80 18.39
N PRO A 5 0.05 -14.00 18.44
CA PRO A 5 0.42 -13.21 19.62
C PRO A 5 -0.46 -11.94 19.74
N VAL A 6 -1.78 -12.12 19.71
CA VAL A 6 -2.78 -11.06 19.88
C VAL A 6 -3.83 -11.52 20.90
N SER A 7 -4.65 -10.58 21.40
CA SER A 7 -5.68 -10.93 22.36
C SER A 7 -6.66 -11.97 21.78
N PRO A 8 -7.16 -12.93 22.59
CA PRO A 8 -8.10 -13.95 22.13
C PRO A 8 -9.33 -13.36 21.45
N ALA A 9 -9.81 -12.21 21.94
CA ALA A 9 -10.93 -11.47 21.34
C ALA A 9 -10.67 -11.07 19.87
N LYS A 10 -9.44 -10.66 19.52
CA LYS A 10 -9.06 -10.31 18.14
C LYS A 10 -8.99 -11.53 17.24
N THR A 11 -8.47 -12.64 17.74
CA THR A 11 -8.44 -13.91 16.99
C THR A 11 -9.85 -14.43 16.74
N ALA A 12 -10.71 -14.40 17.75
CA ALA A 12 -12.11 -14.82 17.62
C ALA A 12 -12.89 -13.93 16.64
N ALA A 13 -12.66 -12.61 16.65
CA ALA A 13 -13.28 -11.71 15.69
C ALA A 13 -12.87 -12.03 14.25
N LEU A 14 -11.58 -12.28 14.00
CA LEU A 14 -11.09 -12.69 12.67
C LEU A 14 -11.74 -14.01 12.24
N GLN A 15 -11.82 -14.99 13.13
CA GLN A 15 -12.43 -16.27 12.82
C GLN A 15 -13.91 -16.13 12.46
N ARG A 16 -14.68 -15.33 13.23
CA ARG A 16 -16.09 -15.05 12.92
C ARG A 16 -16.25 -14.39 11.55
N GLU A 17 -15.39 -13.44 11.20
CA GLU A 17 -15.42 -12.81 9.87
C GLU A 17 -15.11 -13.84 8.78
N MET A 18 -14.13 -14.73 8.98
CA MET A 18 -13.81 -15.78 8.01
C MET A 18 -14.97 -16.75 7.81
N GLU A 19 -15.60 -17.20 8.91
CA GLU A 19 -16.76 -18.08 8.88
C GLU A 19 -17.97 -17.42 8.18
N ALA A 20 -18.25 -16.14 8.46
CA ALA A 20 -19.34 -15.41 7.83
C ALA A 20 -19.23 -15.35 6.29
N TYR A 21 -18.00 -15.30 5.77
CA TYR A 21 -17.72 -15.26 4.34
C TYR A 21 -17.25 -16.62 3.77
N HIS A 22 -17.43 -17.71 4.52
CA HIS A 22 -17.08 -19.08 4.12
C HIS A 22 -15.61 -19.24 3.67
N ILE A 23 -14.70 -18.46 4.27
CA ILE A 23 -13.27 -18.51 3.98
C ILE A 23 -12.64 -19.60 4.84
N GLN A 24 -12.11 -20.65 4.21
CA GLN A 24 -11.44 -21.72 4.92
C GLN A 24 -9.93 -21.54 4.96
N GLU A 25 -9.32 -21.95 6.07
CA GLU A 25 -7.86 -21.97 6.23
C GLU A 25 -7.14 -22.84 5.21
N ALA A 26 -7.79 -23.92 4.76
CA ALA A 26 -7.24 -24.85 3.76
C ALA A 26 -7.06 -24.20 2.39
N ASP A 27 -7.86 -23.18 2.08
CA ASP A 27 -7.83 -22.46 0.81
C ASP A 27 -6.77 -21.35 0.78
N ILE A 28 -6.03 -21.15 1.88
CA ILE A 28 -5.04 -20.08 2.02
C ILE A 28 -3.64 -20.67 1.93
N GLU A 29 -2.94 -20.37 0.84
CA GLU A 29 -1.51 -20.60 0.72
C GLU A 29 -0.74 -19.52 1.52
N GLU A 30 0.12 -19.95 2.43
CA GLU A 30 0.98 -19.08 3.26
C GLU A 30 2.44 -19.25 2.86
N LYS A 31 3.13 -18.15 2.56
CA LYS A 31 4.58 -18.11 2.30
C LYS A 31 5.25 -16.99 3.08
N PHE A 32 6.46 -17.25 3.54
CA PHE A 32 7.29 -16.25 4.20
C PHE A 32 8.34 -15.73 3.24
N ILE A 33 8.31 -14.43 3.01
CA ILE A 33 9.21 -13.75 2.08
C ILE A 33 10.06 -12.73 2.84
N ARG A 34 11.19 -12.36 2.24
CA ARG A 34 12.03 -11.27 2.75
C ARG A 34 11.34 -9.95 2.46
N GLY A 35 11.49 -9.01 3.38
CA GLY A 35 10.92 -7.68 3.21
C GLY A 35 11.60 -6.92 2.07
N SER A 36 10.87 -5.99 1.46
CA SER A 36 11.41 -5.09 0.43
C SER A 36 11.59 -3.68 0.98
N GLY A 37 12.56 -2.93 0.46
CA GLY A 37 12.76 -1.50 0.74
C GLY A 37 14.10 -1.17 1.39
N ALA A 38 14.34 0.13 1.60
CA ALA A 38 15.50 0.62 2.34
C ALA A 38 15.41 0.16 3.79
N GLY A 39 16.16 -0.88 4.14
CA GLY A 39 16.08 -1.54 5.43
C GLY A 39 17.44 -1.96 5.94
N GLY A 40 17.56 -2.09 7.27
CA GLY A 40 18.76 -2.62 7.92
C GLY A 40 18.89 -4.13 7.77
N GLN A 41 19.91 -4.70 8.42
CA GLN A 41 20.22 -6.13 8.38
C GLN A 41 19.00 -7.04 8.62
N LYS A 42 18.09 -6.65 9.53
CA LYS A 42 16.89 -7.43 9.87
C LYS A 42 15.93 -7.62 8.70
N ILE A 43 15.67 -6.57 7.91
CA ILE A 43 14.78 -6.65 6.74
C ILE A 43 15.42 -7.51 5.65
N ASN A 44 16.73 -7.36 5.47
CA ASN A 44 17.47 -8.06 4.42
C ASN A 44 17.75 -9.52 4.75
N LYS A 45 17.83 -9.91 6.03
CA LYS A 45 18.19 -11.27 6.48
C LYS A 45 17.03 -12.13 6.92
N THR A 46 15.97 -11.53 7.47
CA THR A 46 14.86 -12.28 8.07
C THR A 46 13.64 -12.27 7.16
N ALA A 47 13.05 -13.45 6.92
CA ALA A 47 11.79 -13.60 6.17
C ALA A 47 10.56 -13.26 7.04
N SER A 48 10.47 -12.00 7.49
CA SER A 48 9.37 -11.54 8.35
C SER A 48 8.12 -11.12 7.60
N CYS A 49 8.20 -10.91 6.28
CA CYS A 49 7.06 -10.52 5.46
C CYS A 49 6.23 -11.75 5.11
N VAL A 50 4.91 -11.64 5.25
CA VAL A 50 3.98 -12.75 5.00
C VAL A 50 3.25 -12.48 3.69
N TRP A 51 3.32 -13.43 2.77
CA TRP A 51 2.50 -13.48 1.58
C TRP A 51 1.41 -14.54 1.78
N LEU A 52 0.16 -14.14 1.58
CA LEU A 52 -0.98 -15.05 1.58
C LEU A 52 -1.67 -14.97 0.23
N LYS A 53 -2.13 -16.11 -0.26
CA LYS A 53 -2.98 -16.22 -1.43
C LYS A 53 -4.19 -17.07 -1.10
N HIS A 54 -5.37 -16.56 -1.39
CA HIS A 54 -6.59 -17.34 -1.37
C HIS A 54 -6.78 -18.01 -2.73
N VAL A 55 -6.66 -19.33 -2.77
CA VAL A 55 -6.70 -20.12 -4.02
C VAL A 55 -8.00 -19.92 -4.81
N PRO A 56 -9.21 -19.99 -4.20
CA PRO A 56 -10.44 -19.92 -4.98
C PRO A 56 -10.75 -18.54 -5.55
N THR A 57 -10.41 -17.46 -4.85
CA THR A 57 -10.63 -16.10 -5.38
C THR A 57 -9.44 -15.57 -6.18
N GLY A 58 -8.29 -16.23 -6.12
CA GLY A 58 -7.04 -15.77 -6.72
C GLY A 58 -6.44 -14.51 -6.07
N LEU A 59 -7.03 -14.02 -4.97
CA LEU A 59 -6.57 -12.80 -4.30
C LEU A 59 -5.28 -13.06 -3.51
N GLU A 60 -4.33 -12.15 -3.67
CA GLU A 60 -3.09 -12.15 -2.91
C GLU A 60 -2.88 -10.89 -2.05
N VAL A 61 -2.19 -11.08 -0.93
CA VAL A 61 -1.78 -10.02 -0.02
C VAL A 61 -0.34 -10.23 0.44
N LYS A 62 0.37 -9.11 0.62
CA LYS A 62 1.69 -9.07 1.28
C LYS A 62 1.57 -8.16 2.49
N CYS A 63 2.04 -8.61 3.64
CA CYS A 63 2.06 -7.82 4.87
C CYS A 63 3.47 -7.75 5.47
N GLN A 64 3.97 -6.51 5.58
CA GLN A 64 5.24 -6.16 6.22
C GLN A 64 5.00 -4.91 7.09
N GLN A 65 4.26 -5.07 8.18
CA GLN A 65 3.99 -3.96 9.12
C GLN A 65 4.87 -4.05 10.37
N GLU A 66 4.94 -5.25 10.95
CA GLU A 66 5.63 -5.49 12.21
C GLU A 66 6.97 -6.21 12.00
N ARG A 67 7.85 -6.12 13.00
CA ARG A 67 9.11 -6.91 13.01
C ARG A 67 8.86 -8.39 13.26
N SER A 68 7.72 -8.74 13.87
CA SER A 68 7.35 -10.12 14.20
C SER A 68 6.55 -10.76 13.07
N GLN A 69 7.02 -11.93 12.61
CA GLN A 69 6.34 -12.72 11.59
C GLN A 69 4.93 -13.14 12.05
N ALA A 70 4.76 -13.53 13.32
CA ALA A 70 3.47 -13.99 13.82
C ALA A 70 2.41 -12.88 13.86
N LEU A 71 2.80 -11.64 14.18
CA LEU A 71 1.92 -10.47 14.03
C LEU A 71 1.58 -10.20 12.57
N ASN A 72 2.59 -10.27 11.68
CA ASN A 72 2.35 -10.10 10.25
C ASN A 72 1.41 -11.18 9.67
N ARG A 73 1.42 -12.41 10.19
CA ARG A 73 0.48 -13.47 9.78
C ARG A 73 -0.96 -13.10 10.13
N PHE A 74 -1.21 -12.64 11.35
CA PHE A 74 -2.53 -12.17 11.77
C PHE A 74 -3.01 -11.00 10.91
N LEU A 75 -2.14 -10.00 10.72
CA LEU A 75 -2.45 -8.81 9.92
C LEU A 75 -2.69 -9.16 8.45
N ALA A 76 -1.90 -10.07 7.88
CA ALA A 76 -2.08 -10.55 6.52
C ALA A 76 -3.44 -11.24 6.34
N ARG A 77 -3.86 -12.11 7.28
CA ARG A 77 -5.19 -12.76 7.21
C ARG A 77 -6.31 -11.76 7.31
N ARG A 78 -6.23 -10.81 8.25
CA ARG A 78 -7.21 -9.72 8.37
C ARG A 78 -7.32 -8.92 7.07
N LEU A 79 -6.20 -8.59 6.43
CA LEU A 79 -6.19 -7.89 5.15
C LEU A 79 -6.77 -8.72 4.01
N LEU A 80 -6.49 -10.03 3.98
CA LEU A 80 -7.03 -10.95 2.98
C LEU A 80 -8.55 -11.05 3.08
N VAL A 81 -9.08 -11.24 4.29
CA VAL A 81 -10.52 -11.26 4.56
C VAL A 81 -11.16 -9.96 4.12
N GLN A 82 -10.62 -8.81 4.53
CA GLN A 82 -11.15 -7.51 4.08
C GLN A 82 -11.17 -7.37 2.56
N LYS A 83 -10.15 -7.85 1.84
CA LYS A 83 -10.15 -7.84 0.38
C LYS A 83 -11.24 -8.73 -0.21
N ILE A 84 -11.41 -9.94 0.33
CA ILE A 84 -12.45 -10.89 -0.11
C ILE A 84 -13.84 -10.30 0.13
N VAL A 85 -14.09 -9.77 1.33
CA VAL A 85 -15.34 -9.08 1.68
C VAL A 85 -15.62 -7.94 0.72
N ASN A 86 -14.63 -7.07 0.47
CA ASN A 86 -14.79 -5.96 -0.47
C ASN A 86 -15.09 -6.43 -1.91
N GLN A 87 -14.56 -7.57 -2.32
CA GLN A 87 -14.83 -8.16 -3.63
C GLN A 87 -16.27 -8.72 -3.70
N ILE A 88 -16.71 -9.42 -2.65
CA ILE A 88 -18.06 -10.00 -2.56
C ILE A 88 -19.13 -8.89 -2.45
N GLU A 89 -18.90 -7.89 -1.59
CA GLU A 89 -19.83 -6.78 -1.40
C GLU A 89 -19.88 -5.84 -2.63
N GLY A 90 -18.90 -5.92 -3.55
CA GLY A 90 -18.94 -5.40 -4.92
C GLY A 90 -19.11 -3.88 -5.12
N LYS A 91 -19.46 -3.10 -4.09
CA LYS A 91 -20.12 -1.79 -4.30
C LYS A 91 -19.43 -0.60 -3.66
N LYS A 92 -18.67 -0.78 -2.57
CA LYS A 92 -18.00 0.36 -1.91
C LYS A 92 -16.71 0.78 -2.60
N SER A 93 -15.99 -0.13 -3.25
CA SER A 93 -14.64 0.17 -3.75
C SER A 93 -14.64 1.08 -4.98
N ALA A 94 -15.52 0.90 -5.95
CA ALA A 94 -15.54 1.75 -7.15
C ALA A 94 -15.91 3.20 -6.81
N GLU A 95 -16.96 3.39 -5.99
CA GLU A 95 -17.39 4.71 -5.54
C GLU A 95 -16.37 5.37 -4.60
N GLU A 96 -15.77 4.61 -3.68
CA GLU A 96 -14.71 5.10 -2.80
C GLU A 96 -13.45 5.44 -3.60
N GLN A 97 -13.09 4.63 -4.60
CA GLN A 97 -11.97 4.89 -5.50
C GLN A 97 -12.23 6.14 -6.35
N GLU A 98 -13.44 6.31 -6.88
CA GLU A 98 -13.80 7.50 -7.64
C GLU A 98 -13.79 8.74 -6.74
N ARG A 99 -14.35 8.63 -5.52
CA ARG A 99 -14.30 9.68 -4.50
C ARG A 99 -12.86 10.04 -4.14
N GLN A 100 -11.98 9.05 -3.98
CA GLN A 100 -10.55 9.27 -3.73
C GLN A 100 -9.83 9.86 -4.95
N LYS A 101 -10.15 9.44 -6.18
CA LYS A 101 -9.63 10.04 -7.43
C LYS A 101 -10.02 11.51 -7.51
N ILE A 102 -11.30 11.83 -7.29
CA ILE A 102 -11.82 13.21 -7.25
C ILE A 102 -11.09 14.00 -6.16
N ARG A 103 -10.94 13.45 -4.96
CA ARG A 103 -10.20 14.09 -3.85
C ARG A 103 -8.74 14.36 -4.21
N ARG A 104 -8.06 13.42 -4.86
CA ARG A 104 -6.68 13.58 -5.35
C ARG A 104 -6.60 14.64 -6.46
N ARG A 105 -7.54 14.66 -7.40
CA ARG A 105 -7.62 15.66 -8.48
C ARG A 105 -7.84 17.07 -7.94
N LYS A 106 -8.72 17.21 -6.95
CA LYS A 106 -9.03 18.49 -6.28
C LYS A 106 -7.98 18.90 -5.24
N ARG A 107 -6.99 18.05 -4.94
CA ARG A 107 -5.98 18.34 -3.91
C ARG A 107 -5.08 19.49 -4.36
N ARG A 108 -5.11 20.61 -3.63
CA ARG A 108 -4.20 21.74 -3.86
C ARG A 108 -2.75 21.33 -3.67
N ARG A 109 -1.86 21.80 -4.55
CA ARG A 109 -0.40 21.63 -4.41
C ARG A 109 0.07 22.29 -3.10
N SER A 110 1.00 21.62 -2.40
CA SER A 110 1.59 22.18 -1.18
C SER A 110 2.32 23.49 -1.47
N LYS A 111 2.49 24.34 -0.44
CA LYS A 111 3.22 25.62 -0.56
C LYS A 111 4.62 25.41 -1.15
N ARG A 112 5.37 24.46 -0.58
CA ARG A 112 6.71 24.06 -1.06
C ARG A 112 6.73 23.61 -2.53
N ALA A 113 5.73 22.85 -2.98
CA ALA A 113 5.65 22.42 -4.37
C ALA A 113 5.36 23.59 -5.34
N ARG A 114 4.59 24.59 -4.90
CA ARG A 114 4.35 25.82 -5.67
C ARG A 114 5.59 26.69 -5.76
N GLU A 115 6.30 26.89 -4.65
CA GLU A 115 7.54 27.66 -4.59
C GLU A 115 8.62 27.04 -5.48
N LYS A 116 8.84 25.73 -5.40
CA LYS A 116 9.79 25.01 -6.27
C LYS A 116 9.48 25.19 -7.76
N MET A 117 8.20 25.12 -8.13
CA MET A 117 7.78 25.32 -9.52
C MET A 117 8.07 26.74 -10.01
N LEU A 118 7.82 27.75 -9.17
CA LEU A 118 8.09 29.14 -9.52
C LEU A 118 9.58 29.40 -9.67
N ALA A 119 10.40 28.86 -8.75
CA ALA A 119 11.86 28.93 -8.83
C ALA A 119 12.38 28.28 -10.12
N ASN A 120 11.90 27.09 -10.46
CA ASN A 120 12.27 26.41 -11.70
C ASN A 120 11.88 27.21 -12.96
N LYS A 121 10.71 27.89 -12.94
CA LYS A 121 10.30 28.78 -14.04
C LYS A 121 11.22 29.97 -14.20
N ARG A 122 11.59 30.63 -13.10
CA ARG A 122 12.53 31.77 -13.09
C ARG A 122 13.89 31.36 -13.65
N HIS A 123 14.45 30.28 -13.10
CA HIS A 123 15.74 29.76 -13.53
C HIS A 123 15.76 29.41 -15.03
N ARG A 124 14.70 28.79 -15.54
CA ARG A 124 14.60 28.48 -16.98
C ARG A 124 14.44 29.74 -17.85
N SER A 125 13.82 30.79 -17.33
CA SER A 125 13.73 32.09 -18.03
C SER A 125 15.11 32.75 -18.13
N GLU A 126 15.88 32.78 -17.03
CA GLU A 126 17.24 33.31 -16.98
C GLU A 126 18.15 32.61 -18.00
N ILE A 127 18.10 31.27 -18.04
CA ILE A 127 18.85 30.48 -19.03
C ILE A 127 18.45 30.83 -20.48
N LYS A 128 17.16 31.12 -20.74
CA LYS A 128 16.70 31.49 -22.08
C LYS A 128 17.17 32.89 -22.48
N GLN A 129 17.15 33.83 -21.54
CA GLN A 129 17.66 35.18 -21.76
C GLN A 129 19.16 35.18 -22.00
N SER A 130 19.95 34.41 -21.24
CA SER A 130 21.39 34.32 -21.47
C SER A 130 21.77 33.64 -22.79
N ARG A 131 20.85 32.88 -23.39
CA ARG A 131 21.01 32.25 -24.72
C ARG A 131 20.46 33.09 -25.87
N GLN A 132 19.87 34.26 -25.62
CA GLN A 132 19.39 35.11 -26.71
C GLN A 132 20.56 35.60 -27.54
N LYS A 133 20.37 35.62 -28.86
CA LYS A 133 21.36 36.11 -29.82
C LYS A 133 21.55 37.61 -29.57
N VAL A 134 22.76 38.01 -29.19
CA VAL A 134 23.11 39.43 -29.08
C VAL A 134 23.26 39.94 -30.51
N PHE A 135 22.43 40.90 -30.90
CA PHE A 135 22.61 41.65 -32.13
C PHE A 135 23.58 42.79 -31.82
N HIS A 136 24.71 42.82 -32.54
CA HIS A 136 25.58 43.99 -32.56
C HIS A 136 25.16 44.81 -33.78
N ASP A 137 24.70 46.04 -33.53
CA ASP A 137 24.46 47.01 -34.59
C ASP A 137 25.82 47.56 -35.07
N GLU A 138 26.06 47.50 -36.39
CA GLU A 138 27.23 48.08 -37.07
C GLU A 138 27.16 49.62 -37.14
#